data_AF-A0A957KU63-F1
#
_entry.id   AF-A0A957KU63-F1
#
_cell.length_a   1.000
_cell.length_b   1.000
_cell.length_c   1.000
_cell.angle_alpha   90.00
_cell.angle_beta   90.00
_cell.angle_gamma   90.00
#
_symmetry.space_group_name_H-M   'P 1'
#
loop_
_entity.id
_entity.type
_entity.pdbx_description
1 polymer ?
#
loop_
_entity_poly.entity_id
_entity_poly.type
_entity_poly.pdbx_seq_one_letter_code
_entity_poly.pdbx_strand_id
1 'polypeptide(L)'
;MKAIVYRTYGSPDVLEFTTLAEPTPKPDEVLIRVVASSINQGDWHLLHGEPLLVRPSAGLWRPKHPILGADVAGVVVAVGRAVTRFEPGDAVFGD
;
A
#
# COMPACT_ATOMS: atom_id res chain seq x y z
N MET A 1 -8.19 -1.73 9.69
CA MET A 1 -8.22 -2.51 8.42
C MET A 1 -7.40 -3.79 8.52
N LYS A 2 -7.78 -4.84 7.79
CA LYS A 2 -6.97 -6.05 7.59
C LYS A 2 -5.88 -5.76 6.56
N ALA A 3 -4.67 -6.26 6.77
CA ALA A 3 -3.53 -6.04 5.87
C ALA A 3 -2.55 -7.22 5.90
N ILE A 4 -1.84 -7.41 4.79
CA ILE A 4 -0.61 -8.21 4.75
C ILE A 4 0.56 -7.26 4.99
N VAL A 5 1.43 -7.61 5.94
CA VAL A 5 2.59 -6.78 6.32
C VAL A 5 3.90 -7.57 6.32
N TYR A 6 5.02 -6.85 6.25
CA TYR A 6 6.36 -7.39 6.45
C TYR A 6 7.23 -6.39 7.23
N ARG A 7 8.15 -6.90 8.05
CA ARG A 7 9.02 -6.08 8.93
C ARG A 7 10.51 -6.26 8.66
N THR A 8 10.83 -7.24 7.81
CA THR A 8 12.17 -7.60 7.38
C THR A 8 12.08 -7.97 5.91
N TYR A 9 13.19 -7.76 5.19
CA TYR A 9 13.32 -8.30 3.85
C TYR A 9 13.38 -9.83 3.89
N GLY A 10 12.85 -10.49 2.86
CA GLY A 10 12.86 -11.95 2.77
C GLY A 10 11.97 -12.52 1.66
N SER A 11 11.80 -13.84 1.68
CA SER A 11 10.79 -14.55 0.87
C SER A 11 9.37 -14.22 1.34
N PRO A 12 8.31 -14.63 0.62
CA PRO A 12 6.93 -14.48 1.08
C PRO A 12 6.63 -15.06 2.48
N ASP A 13 7.50 -15.88 3.04
CA ASP A 13 7.35 -16.44 4.40
C ASP A 13 7.45 -15.37 5.51
N VAL A 14 7.98 -14.18 5.21
CA VAL A 14 8.02 -13.06 6.17
C VAL A 14 6.73 -12.24 6.18
N LEU A 15 5.77 -12.56 5.32
CA LEU A 15 4.49 -11.88 5.24
C LEU A 15 3.56 -12.34 6.37
N GLU A 16 2.98 -11.38 7.07
CA GLU A 16 2.07 -11.60 8.18
C GLU A 16 0.70 -10.99 7.88
N PHE A 17 -0.36 -11.75 8.08
CA PHE A 17 -1.72 -11.21 8.05
C PHE A 17 -2.07 -10.62 9.41
N THR A 18 -2.42 -9.34 9.45
CA THR A 18 -2.71 -8.62 10.69
C THR A 18 -3.83 -7.60 10.54
N THR A 19 -4.22 -7.00 11.67
CA THR A 19 -5.18 -5.88 11.71
C THR A 19 -4.46 -4.62 12.18
N LEU A 20 -4.61 -3.54 11.41
CA LEU A 20 -4.05 -2.23 11.70
C LEU A 20 -5.18 -1.21 11.93
N ALA A 21 -4.84 -0.05 12.49
CA ALA A 21 -5.75 1.08 12.52
C ALA A 21 -6.17 1.48 11.09
N GLU A 22 -7.40 1.96 10.93
CA GLU A 22 -7.83 2.51 9.65
C GLU A 22 -7.14 3.87 9.43
N PRO A 23 -6.54 4.10 8.25
CA PRO A 23 -5.89 5.38 7.98
C PRO A 23 -6.92 6.48 7.74
N THR A 24 -6.57 7.71 8.14
CA THR A 24 -7.35 8.91 7.84
C THR A 24 -6.68 9.64 6.68
N PRO A 25 -7.40 9.97 5.59
CA PRO A 25 -6.81 10.67 4.46
C PRO A 25 -6.37 12.09 4.85
N LYS A 26 -5.22 12.53 4.34
CA LYS A 26 -4.80 13.95 4.40
C LYS A 26 -5.72 14.84 3.55
N PRO A 27 -5.62 16.18 3.65
CA PRO A 27 -6.49 17.10 2.91
C PRO A 27 -6.59 16.84 1.40
N ASP A 28 -5.54 16.36 0.77
CA ASP A 28 -5.39 16.13 -0.67
C ASP A 28 -5.44 14.64 -1.06
N GLU A 29 -5.72 13.74 -0.12
CA GLU A 29 -5.78 12.30 -0.34
C GLU A 29 -7.21 11.77 -0.36
N VAL A 30 -7.39 10.60 -0.97
CA VAL A 30 -8.62 9.81 -0.87
C VAL A 30 -8.34 8.52 -0.10
N LEU A 31 -9.32 8.06 0.67
CA LEU A 31 -9.29 6.73 1.30
C LEU A 31 -10.09 5.76 0.44
N ILE A 32 -9.44 4.70 -0.02
CA ILE A 32 -10.04 3.68 -0.87
C ILE A 32 -10.21 2.40 -0.06
N ARG A 33 -11.43 1.85 -0.05
CA ARG A 33 -11.65 0.46 0.34
C ARG A 33 -11.27 -0.43 -0.83
N VAL A 34 -10.10 -1.06 -0.70
CA VAL A 34 -9.55 -1.97 -1.70
C VAL A 34 -10.49 -3.17 -1.89
N VAL A 35 -10.85 -3.44 -3.14
CA VAL A 35 -11.61 -4.63 -3.57
C VAL A 35 -10.68 -5.65 -4.21
N ALA A 36 -9.74 -5.16 -5.03
CA ALA A 36 -8.71 -5.97 -5.67
C ALA A 36 -7.39 -5.19 -5.78
N SER A 37 -6.31 -5.94 -5.85
CA SER A 37 -4.96 -5.48 -6.14
C SER A 37 -4.24 -6.59 -6.92
N SER A 38 -3.16 -6.25 -7.60
CA SER A 38 -2.32 -7.15 -8.38
C SER A 38 -1.04 -7.48 -7.61
N ILE A 39 -0.25 -8.42 -8.13
CA ILE A 39 1.12 -8.65 -7.68
C ILE A 39 2.03 -8.25 -8.83
N ASN A 40 2.89 -7.27 -8.58
CA ASN A 40 3.83 -6.75 -9.54
C ASN A 40 5.27 -7.17 -9.22
N GLN A 41 6.15 -7.05 -10.21
CA GLN A 41 7.59 -7.28 -10.01
C GLN A 41 8.17 -6.29 -8.98
N GLY A 42 7.62 -5.08 -8.89
CA GLY A 42 7.98 -4.08 -7.87
C GLY A 42 7.73 -4.60 -6.45
N ASP A 43 6.62 -5.28 -6.20
CA ASP A 43 6.33 -5.87 -4.89
C ASP A 43 7.37 -6.92 -4.51
N TRP A 44 7.80 -7.73 -5.47
CA TRP A 44 8.87 -8.72 -5.27
C TRP A 44 10.19 -8.05 -4.90
N HIS A 45 10.58 -7.00 -5.63
CA HIS A 45 11.80 -6.24 -5.35
C HIS A 45 11.79 -5.58 -3.97
N LEU A 46 10.64 -5.02 -3.56
CA LEU A 46 10.46 -4.40 -2.25
C LEU A 46 10.45 -5.45 -1.12
N LEU A 47 9.78 -6.58 -1.32
CA LEU A 47 9.72 -7.69 -0.37
C LEU A 47 11.11 -8.27 -0.09
N HIS A 48 11.88 -8.53 -1.14
CA HIS A 48 13.23 -9.07 -1.03
C HIS A 48 14.28 -8.01 -0.67
N GLY A 49 14.01 -6.73 -0.91
CA GLY A 49 15.02 -5.68 -0.81
C GLY A 49 16.11 -5.81 -1.89
N GLU A 50 15.75 -6.37 -3.04
CA GLU A 50 16.65 -6.70 -4.14
C GLU A 50 16.22 -6.04 -5.45
N PRO A 51 17.17 -5.59 -6.29
CA PRO A 51 18.60 -5.47 -6.02
C PRO A 51 18.87 -4.46 -4.89
N LEU A 52 20.07 -4.47 -4.29
CA LEU A 52 20.42 -3.56 -3.18
C LEU A 52 20.14 -2.07 -3.47
N LEU A 53 20.06 -1.69 -4.75
CA LEU A 53 19.70 -0.35 -5.22
C LEU A 53 18.28 0.09 -4.84
N VAL A 54 17.36 -0.82 -4.48
CA VAL A 54 16.01 -0.45 -4.00
C VAL A 54 16.00 0.03 -2.56
N ARG A 55 16.99 -0.39 -1.75
CA ARG A 55 17.01 -0.15 -0.30
C ARG A 55 17.21 1.32 0.10
N PRO A 56 17.90 2.19 -0.66
CA PRO A 56 17.95 3.62 -0.36
C PRO A 56 16.57 4.29 -0.27
N SER A 57 15.60 3.91 -1.12
CA SER A 57 14.23 4.44 -1.08
C SER A 57 13.28 3.59 -0.24
N ALA A 58 13.46 2.27 -0.24
CA ALA A 58 12.59 1.30 0.45
C ALA A 58 12.95 1.07 1.92
N GLY A 59 14.14 1.50 2.38
CA GLY A 59 14.65 1.35 3.74
C GLY A 59 15.97 0.56 3.80
N LEU A 60 17.04 1.17 4.31
CA LEU A 60 18.39 0.61 4.16
C LEU A 60 18.58 -0.76 4.81
N TRP A 61 18.00 -0.97 6.00
CA TRP A 61 18.18 -2.21 6.78
C TRP A 61 16.93 -3.06 6.82
N ARG A 62 15.76 -2.42 6.87
CA ARG A 62 14.43 -3.03 6.91
C ARG A 62 13.47 -2.18 6.09
N PRO A 63 12.33 -2.75 5.66
CA PRO A 63 11.30 -2.00 4.95
C PRO A 63 10.85 -0.77 5.74
N LYS A 64 10.87 0.38 5.08
CA LYS A 64 10.34 1.65 5.59
C LYS A 64 8.82 1.65 5.58
N HIS A 65 8.23 1.03 4.56
CA HIS A 65 6.78 0.87 4.38
C HIS A 65 6.43 -0.61 4.55
N PRO A 66 5.66 -0.98 5.58
CA PRO A 66 5.44 -2.38 5.92
C PRO A 66 4.32 -3.04 5.11
N ILE A 67 3.70 -2.35 4.16
CA ILE A 67 2.61 -2.85 3.31
C ILE A 67 3.08 -2.71 1.85
N LEU A 68 2.90 -3.78 1.08
CA LEU A 68 3.16 -3.83 -0.37
C LEU A 68 1.89 -3.51 -1.16
N GLY A 69 2.05 -3.29 -2.46
CA GLY A 69 1.00 -2.90 -3.39
C GLY A 69 1.46 -1.74 -4.25
N ALA A 70 1.37 -1.94 -5.57
CA ALA A 70 1.50 -0.87 -6.56
C ALA A 70 0.11 -0.48 -7.10
N ASP A 71 -0.71 -1.47 -7.46
CA ASP A 71 -2.00 -1.19 -8.09
C ASP A 71 -3.17 -1.34 -7.10
N VAL A 72 -4.25 -0.62 -7.37
CA VAL A 72 -5.50 -0.71 -6.62
C VAL A 72 -6.71 -0.64 -7.54
N ALA A 73 -7.74 -1.43 -7.22
CA ALA A 73 -9.10 -1.22 -7.67
C ALA A 73 -10.05 -1.29 -6.46
N GLY A 74 -10.93 -0.30 -6.31
CA GLY A 74 -11.77 -0.22 -5.15
C GLY A 74 -12.78 0.91 -5.19
N VAL A 75 -13.28 1.25 -4.00
CA VAL A 75 -14.32 2.27 -3.83
C VAL A 75 -13.81 3.34 -2.87
N VAL A 76 -13.97 4.61 -3.22
CA VAL A 76 -13.68 5.73 -2.32
C VAL A 76 -14.63 5.67 -1.12
N VAL A 77 -14.10 5.71 0.11
CA VAL A 77 -14.89 5.69 1.35
C VAL A 77 -14.76 6.98 2.16
N ALA A 78 -13.70 7.76 1.93
CA ALA A 78 -13.54 9.10 2.49
C ALA A 78 -12.63 9.94 1.60
N VAL A 79 -12.79 11.26 1.66
CA VAL A 79 -11.96 12.21 0.92
C VAL A 79 -11.44 13.30 1.84
N GLY A 80 -10.22 13.77 1.56
CA GLY A 80 -9.66 14.95 2.19
C GLY A 80 -10.40 16.23 1.80
N ARG A 81 -10.36 17.25 2.66
CA ARG A 81 -11.08 18.52 2.49
C ARG A 81 -10.75 19.32 1.22
N ALA A 82 -9.60 19.06 0.58
CA ALA A 82 -9.14 19.74 -0.62
C ALA A 82 -9.36 18.90 -1.89
N VAL A 83 -9.89 17.68 -1.77
CA VAL A 83 -10.25 16.84 -2.91
C VAL A 83 -11.55 17.37 -3.52
N THR A 84 -11.53 17.62 -4.82
CA THR A 84 -12.70 18.15 -5.57
C THR A 84 -13.18 17.22 -6.68
N ARG A 85 -12.38 16.20 -7.03
CA ARG A 85 -12.63 15.32 -8.19
C ARG A 85 -13.35 14.02 -7.84
N PHE A 86 -13.28 13.59 -6.58
CA PHE A 86 -13.80 12.31 -6.12
C PHE A 86 -14.73 12.51 -4.93
N GLU A 87 -15.68 11.60 -4.78
CA GLU A 87 -16.59 11.53 -3.64
C GLU A 87 -16.74 10.09 -3.11
N PRO A 88 -17.12 9.91 -1.82
CA PRO A 88 -17.40 8.58 -1.29
C PRO A 88 -18.47 7.85 -2.12
N GLY A 89 -18.17 6.61 -2.53
CA GLY A 89 -19.00 5.80 -3.42
C GLY A 89 -18.41 5.61 -4.82
N ASP A 90 -17.48 6.47 -5.24
CA ASP A 90 -16.84 6.37 -6.55
C ASP A 90 -16.03 5.07 -6.69
N ALA A 91 -16.23 4.38 -7.82
CA ALA A 91 -15.37 3.28 -8.24
C ALA A 91 -14.10 3.84 -8.89
N VAL A 92 -12.94 3.45 -8.38
CA VAL A 92 -11.63 3.96 -8.82
C VAL A 92 -10.62 2.85 -9.01
N PHE A 93 -9.63 3.10 -9.86
CA PHE A 93 -8.46 2.24 -10.03
C PHE A 93 -7.21 3.08 -10.35
N GLY A 94 -6.02 2.52 -10.12
CA GLY A 94 -4.74 3.15 -10.43
C GLY A 94 -3.55 2.27 -10.06
N ASP A 95 -2.36 2.75 -10.43
CA ASP A 95 -1.00 2.28 -10.08
C ASP A 95 -0.23 3.51 -9.57
#